data_AF-A0A7S4CKI4-F1
#
_entry.id   AF-A0A7S4CKI4-F1
#
_cell.length_a   1.000
_cell.length_b   1.000
_cell.length_c   1.000
_cell.angle_alpha   90.00
_cell.angle_beta   90.00
_cell.angle_gamma   90.00
#
_symmetry.space_group_name_H-M   'P 1'
#
loop_
_entity.id
_entity.type
_entity.pdbx_description
1 polymer ?
#
loop_
_entity_poly.entity_id
_entity_poly.type
_entity_poly.pdbx_seq_one_letter_code
_entity_poly.pdbx_strand_id
1 'polypeptide(L)'
;NNPASLGSCGSYRLVYGCPVQHVPHNLELLKITYLVVRFDIGQASLMVEEIQHNLNLAVSFIVQTAKDHGAVIESVGPSEVAMKWTAHSHSHNRLKAVTTALALLHYEGPLLKVCRFSPRVAVGCGMTVSGLVT
;
A
#
# COMPACT_ATOMS: atom_id res chain seq x y z
N ASN A 1 6.44 -36.85 -2.71
CA ASN A 1 5.66 -36.81 -1.45
C ASN A 1 6.40 -36.07 -0.34
N ASN A 2 6.74 -34.80 -0.55
CA ASN A 2 7.18 -33.93 0.54
C ASN A 2 6.12 -32.85 0.74
N PRO A 3 5.48 -32.77 1.92
CA PRO A 3 4.54 -31.70 2.19
C PRO A 3 5.33 -30.40 2.27
N ALA A 4 4.92 -29.40 1.49
CA ALA A 4 5.42 -28.06 1.63
C ALA A 4 5.18 -27.63 3.09
N SER A 5 6.28 -27.53 3.84
CA SER A 5 6.33 -26.84 5.12
C SER A 5 5.85 -25.41 4.88
N LEU A 6 4.60 -25.14 5.23
CA LEU A 6 4.05 -23.80 5.42
C LEU A 6 4.83 -23.12 6.54
N GLY A 7 6.00 -22.60 6.20
CA GLY A 7 6.70 -21.62 7.02
C GLY A 7 5.77 -20.44 7.22
N SER A 8 5.46 -20.15 8.48
CA SER A 8 4.59 -19.08 8.95
C SER A 8 4.79 -17.78 8.16
N CYS A 9 3.85 -17.48 7.26
CA CYS A 9 3.61 -16.11 6.83
C CYS A 9 3.12 -15.34 8.06
N GLY A 10 3.86 -14.30 8.42
CA GLY A 10 3.64 -13.52 9.64
C GLY A 10 2.18 -13.13 9.82
N SER A 11 1.72 -13.19 11.07
CA SER A 11 0.37 -12.84 11.48
C SER A 11 0.09 -11.37 11.16
N TYR A 12 -0.67 -11.09 10.10
CA TYR A 12 -1.14 -9.73 9.81
C TYR A 12 -2.19 -9.33 10.84
N ARG A 13 -1.84 -8.41 11.72
CA ARG A 13 -2.81 -7.82 12.65
C ARG A 13 -3.48 -6.63 11.96
N LEU A 14 -4.66 -6.86 11.40
CA LEU A 14 -5.58 -5.78 11.02
C LEU A 14 -6.06 -5.08 12.29
N VAL A 15 -5.41 -3.98 12.66
CA VAL A 15 -5.86 -3.14 13.78
C VAL A 15 -6.98 -2.24 13.26
N TYR A 16 -8.23 -2.70 13.42
CA TYR A 16 -9.41 -1.88 13.19
C TYR A 16 -9.72 -1.03 14.43
N GLY A 17 -9.43 0.27 14.35
CA GLY A 17 -9.89 1.25 15.32
C GLY A 17 -10.00 2.61 14.64
N CYS A 18 -11.21 3.01 14.26
CA CYS A 18 -11.46 4.37 13.81
C CYS A 18 -12.15 5.09 14.99
N PRO A 19 -11.48 6.02 15.70
CA PRO A 19 -12.10 6.75 16.79
C PRO A 19 -13.24 7.62 16.24
N VAL A 20 -14.46 7.42 16.75
CA VAL A 20 -15.61 8.26 16.42
C VAL A 20 -15.55 9.50 17.32
N GLN A 21 -15.00 10.60 16.81
CA GLN A 21 -15.19 11.91 17.44
C GLN A 21 -16.52 12.50 17.00
N HIS A 22 -17.19 13.22 17.90
CA HIS A 22 -18.43 13.95 17.61
C HIS A 22 -18.11 15.06 16.60
N VAL A 23 -18.57 14.93 15.37
CA VAL A 23 -18.34 15.92 14.30
C VAL A 23 -19.62 16.76 14.14
N PRO A 24 -19.52 18.10 14.07
CA PRO A 24 -20.66 18.98 13.80
C PRO A 24 -21.46 18.56 12.55
N HIS A 25 -22.79 18.63 12.63
CA HIS A 25 -23.72 18.16 11.58
C HIS A 25 -23.59 18.84 10.21
N ASN A 26 -22.79 19.90 10.09
CA ASN A 26 -22.61 20.67 8.86
C ASN A 26 -21.29 20.35 8.13
N LEU A 27 -20.50 19.41 8.64
CA LEU A 27 -19.25 19.01 8.02
C LEU A 27 -19.41 17.69 7.25
N GLU A 28 -19.10 17.72 5.96
CA GLU A 28 -19.07 16.52 5.14
C GLU A 28 -17.85 15.67 5.52
N LEU A 29 -18.11 14.50 6.13
CA LEU A 29 -17.08 13.56 6.51
C LEU A 29 -16.71 12.63 5.37
N LEU A 30 -15.46 12.72 4.93
CA LEU A 30 -14.86 11.77 4.01
C LEU A 30 -14.19 10.66 4.79
N LYS A 31 -14.44 9.42 4.37
CA LYS A 31 -13.77 8.24 4.89
C LYS A 31 -12.49 8.03 4.11
N ILE A 32 -11.36 8.00 4.81
CA ILE A 32 -10.06 7.71 4.20
C ILE A 32 -9.68 6.26 4.46
N THR A 33 -9.16 5.57 3.45
CA THR A 33 -8.41 4.32 3.63
C THR A 33 -6.99 4.56 3.14
N TYR A 34 -6.00 4.20 3.95
CA TYR A 34 -4.59 4.35 3.64
C TYR A 34 -4.00 2.97 3.35
N LEU A 35 -3.09 2.90 2.39
CA LEU A 35 -2.24 1.74 2.15
C LEU A 35 -0.80 2.24 2.17
N VAL A 36 0.03 1.61 3.01
CA VAL A 36 1.48 1.81 2.99
C VAL A 36 2.11 0.53 2.47
N VAL A 37 2.88 0.66 1.39
CA VAL A 37 3.61 -0.44 0.77
C VAL A 37 5.08 -0.24 1.10
N ARG A 38 5.66 -1.10 1.92
CA ARG A 38 7.09 -1.15 2.19
C ARG A 38 7.69 -2.28 1.37
N PHE A 39 8.85 -2.07 0.77
CA PHE A 39 9.46 -3.06 -0.10
C PHE A 39 10.96 -3.01 0.04
N ASP A 40 11.57 -4.19 0.00
CA ASP A 40 13.02 -4.33 0.02
C ASP A 40 13.49 -4.64 -1.41
N ILE A 41 14.56 -3.96 -1.82
CA ILE A 41 15.22 -4.18 -3.11
C ILE A 41 16.69 -4.37 -2.83
N GLY A 42 17.17 -5.59 -3.04
CA GLY A 42 18.59 -5.84 -2.96
C GLY A 42 18.99 -7.30 -2.81
N GLN A 43 20.19 -7.56 -3.29
CA GLN A 43 21.13 -8.55 -2.78
C GLN A 43 22.44 -7.79 -2.52
N ALA A 44 23.25 -8.24 -1.55
CA ALA A 44 24.45 -7.53 -1.11
C ALA A 44 25.51 -7.28 -2.23
N SER A 45 25.36 -7.92 -3.38
CA SER A 45 26.29 -7.90 -4.51
C SER A 45 25.94 -6.91 -5.63
N LEU A 46 24.82 -6.19 -5.55
CA LEU A 46 24.39 -5.28 -6.62
C LEU A 46 25.16 -3.96 -6.60
N MET A 47 25.48 -3.41 -7.77
CA MET A 47 26.05 -2.07 -7.89
C MET A 47 25.00 -1.00 -7.56
N VAL A 48 25.44 0.18 -7.11
CA VAL A 48 24.54 1.28 -6.72
C VAL A 48 23.58 1.68 -7.85
N GLU A 49 24.05 1.70 -9.09
CA GLU A 49 23.23 2.03 -10.27
C GLU A 49 22.11 1.01 -10.50
N GLU A 50 22.39 -0.28 -10.31
CA GLU A 50 21.40 -1.36 -10.42
C GLU A 50 20.35 -1.28 -9.30
N ILE A 51 20.79 -0.94 -8.08
CA ILE A 51 19.89 -0.71 -6.95
C ILE A 51 18.94 0.44 -7.27
N GLN A 52 19.46 1.57 -7.76
CA GLN A 52 18.65 2.74 -8.10
C GLN A 52 17.68 2.45 -9.26
N HIS A 53 18.13 1.73 -10.28
CA HIS A 53 17.26 1.29 -11.37
C HIS A 53 16.10 0.41 -10.86
N ASN A 54 16.41 -0.58 -10.02
CA ASN A 54 15.40 -1.48 -9.46
C ASN A 54 14.42 -0.76 -8.53
N LEU A 55 14.90 0.20 -7.73
CA LEU A 55 14.07 1.10 -6.92
C LEU A 55 13.08 1.88 -7.78
N ASN A 56 13.55 2.49 -8.86
CA ASN A 56 12.69 3.24 -9.75
C ASN A 56 11.62 2.35 -10.42
N LEU A 57 11.99 1.13 -10.84
CA LEU A 57 11.04 0.19 -11.43
C LEU A 57 9.97 -0.26 -10.42
N ALA A 58 10.36 -0.61 -9.19
CA ALA A 58 9.41 -1.04 -8.16
C ALA A 58 8.48 0.10 -7.73
N VAL A 59 9.01 1.30 -7.50
CA VAL A 59 8.20 2.49 -7.20
C VAL A 59 7.22 2.77 -8.32
N SER A 60 7.67 2.73 -9.58
CA SER A 60 6.80 2.96 -10.74
C SER A 60 5.69 1.93 -10.83
N PHE A 61 6.00 0.65 -10.61
CA PHE A 61 5.00 -0.41 -10.57
C PHE A 61 3.97 -0.21 -9.45
N ILE A 62 4.43 0.13 -8.24
CA ILE A 62 3.54 0.38 -7.09
C ILE A 62 2.63 1.58 -7.37
N VAL A 63 3.21 2.69 -7.83
CA VAL A 63 2.48 3.92 -8.14
C VAL A 63 1.47 3.71 -9.26
N GLN A 64 1.84 2.97 -10.32
CA GLN A 64 0.92 2.69 -11.42
C GLN A 64 -0.24 1.81 -10.95
N THR A 65 0.06 0.71 -10.25
CA THR A 65 -0.97 -0.18 -9.69
C THR A 65 -1.92 0.58 -8.76
N ALA A 66 -1.39 1.48 -7.94
CA ALA A 66 -2.18 2.35 -7.07
C ALA A 66 -3.13 3.26 -7.86
N LYS A 67 -2.62 3.94 -8.89
CA LYS A 67 -3.39 4.83 -9.76
C LYS A 67 -4.49 4.08 -10.53
N ASP A 68 -4.20 2.87 -11.02
CA ASP A 68 -5.17 2.03 -11.72
C ASP A 68 -6.37 1.67 -10.82
N HIS A 69 -6.16 1.62 -9.50
CA HIS A 69 -7.20 1.41 -8.50
C HIS A 69 -7.77 2.73 -7.92
N GLY A 70 -7.43 3.88 -8.51
CA GLY A 70 -7.94 5.20 -8.11
C GLY A 70 -7.37 5.72 -6.79
N ALA A 71 -6.17 5.29 -6.39
CA ALA A 71 -5.48 5.83 -5.23
C ALA A 71 -4.85 7.18 -5.55
N VAL A 72 -4.78 8.05 -4.53
CA VAL A 72 -3.93 9.25 -4.53
C VAL A 72 -2.63 8.91 -3.81
N ILE A 73 -1.49 9.24 -4.42
CA ILE A 73 -0.17 9.04 -3.80
C ILE A 73 0.09 10.18 -2.82
N GLU A 74 0.31 9.84 -1.54
CA GLU A 74 0.62 10.80 -0.49
C GLU A 74 2.11 11.08 -0.40
N SER A 75 2.93 10.03 -0.45
CA SER A 75 4.38 10.14 -0.41
C SER A 75 5.08 8.96 -1.07
N VAL A 76 6.28 9.22 -1.59
CA VAL A 76 7.18 8.21 -2.16
C VAL A 76 8.52 8.36 -1.46
N GLY A 77 8.89 7.35 -0.69
CA GLY A 77 10.19 7.21 -0.04
C GLY A 77 11.06 6.16 -0.74
N PRO A 78 12.32 6.01 -0.30
CA PRO A 78 13.28 5.08 -0.90
C PRO A 78 12.92 3.60 -0.70
N SER A 79 12.03 3.25 0.22
CA SER A 79 11.58 1.86 0.44
C SER A 79 10.12 1.78 0.85
N GLU A 80 9.37 2.87 0.63
CA GLU A 80 7.96 2.94 0.96
C GLU A 80 7.18 3.83 0.01
N VAL A 81 5.94 3.45 -0.28
CA VAL A 81 4.96 4.32 -0.95
C VAL A 81 3.71 4.37 -0.09
N ALA A 82 3.29 5.57 0.28
CA ALA A 82 2.04 5.79 0.99
C ALA A 82 0.99 6.35 0.03
N MET A 83 -0.22 5.79 0.10
CA MET A 83 -1.33 6.17 -0.76
C MET A 83 -2.65 6.14 0.00
N LYS A 84 -3.66 6.85 -0.52
CA LYS A 84 -5.00 6.91 0.08
C LYS A 84 -6.13 6.86 -0.94
N TRP A 85 -7.29 6.42 -0.47
CA TRP A 85 -8.58 6.59 -1.13
C TRP A 85 -9.50 7.41 -0.25
N THR A 86 -10.25 8.33 -0.87
CA THR A 86 -11.24 9.16 -0.20
C THR A 86 -12.61 8.90 -0.80
N ALA A 87 -13.63 8.68 0.03
CA ALA A 87 -15.01 8.47 -0.40
C ALA A 87 -15.97 8.72 0.78
N HIS A 88 -17.26 8.86 0.51
CA HIS A 88 -18.29 8.99 1.55
C HIS A 88 -18.54 7.68 2.33
N SER A 89 -18.06 6.54 1.82
CA SER A 89 -18.20 5.23 2.48
C SER A 89 -16.86 4.51 2.62
N HIS A 90 -16.64 3.89 3.79
CA HIS A 90 -15.49 3.03 4.03
C HIS A 90 -15.49 1.75 3.18
N SER A 91 -16.66 1.19 2.86
CA SER A 91 -16.73 -0.13 2.19
C SER A 91 -16.09 -0.10 0.80
N HIS A 92 -16.32 0.98 0.06
CA HIS A 92 -15.76 1.16 -1.28
C HIS A 92 -14.23 1.34 -1.25
N ASN A 93 -13.72 2.14 -0.30
CA ASN A 93 -12.28 2.40 -0.19
C ASN A 93 -11.50 1.20 0.34
N ARG A 94 -12.10 0.44 1.27
CA ARG A 94 -11.49 -0.80 1.78
C ARG A 94 -11.35 -1.85 0.69
N LEU A 95 -12.40 -2.03 -0.14
CA LEU A 95 -12.34 -2.99 -1.24
C LEU A 95 -11.22 -2.60 -2.21
N LYS A 96 -11.15 -1.32 -2.62
CA LYS A 96 -10.05 -0.83 -3.48
C LYS A 96 -8.68 -1.07 -2.85
N ALA A 97 -8.49 -0.68 -1.60
CA ALA A 97 -7.21 -0.85 -0.91
C ALA A 97 -6.78 -2.33 -0.79
N VAL A 98 -7.72 -3.22 -0.51
CA VAL A 98 -7.47 -4.68 -0.45
C VAL A 98 -7.14 -5.23 -1.82
N THR A 99 -7.89 -4.87 -2.87
CA THR A 99 -7.60 -5.32 -4.24
C THR A 99 -6.23 -4.83 -4.71
N THR A 100 -5.88 -3.57 -4.44
CA THR A 100 -4.55 -3.03 -4.73
C THR A 100 -3.46 -3.78 -3.97
N ALA A 101 -3.65 -4.02 -2.67
CA ALA A 101 -2.71 -4.78 -1.86
C ALA A 101 -2.49 -6.20 -2.42
N LEU A 102 -3.56 -6.89 -2.81
CA LEU A 102 -3.49 -8.22 -3.42
C LEU A 102 -2.75 -8.20 -4.77
N ALA A 103 -3.00 -7.18 -5.61
CA ALA A 103 -2.30 -7.04 -6.90
C ALA A 103 -0.79 -6.82 -6.72
N LEU A 104 -0.39 -6.07 -5.69
CA LEU A 104 1.02 -5.84 -5.37
C LEU A 104 1.70 -7.10 -4.80
N LEU A 105 1.01 -7.82 -3.92
CA LEU A 105 1.54 -9.04 -3.27
C LEU A 105 1.68 -10.22 -4.25
N HIS A 106 0.79 -10.32 -5.24
CA HIS A 106 0.81 -11.39 -6.26
C HIS A 106 1.47 -10.94 -7.56
N TYR A 107 2.34 -9.94 -7.52
CA TYR A 107 3.07 -9.52 -8.71
C TYR A 107 4.04 -10.62 -9.15
N GLU A 108 3.81 -11.20 -10.33
CA GLU A 108 4.67 -12.24 -10.93
C GLU A 108 5.58 -11.72 -12.06
N GLY A 109 5.71 -10.41 -12.20
CA GLY A 109 6.39 -9.80 -13.33
C GLY A 109 7.93 -9.73 -13.22
N PRO A 110 8.58 -9.04 -14.19
CA PRO A 110 10.04 -8.96 -14.30
C PRO A 110 10.78 -8.55 -13.03
N LEU A 111 10.15 -7.74 -12.15
CA LEU A 111 10.79 -7.32 -10.90
C LEU A 111 11.20 -8.52 -10.04
N LEU A 112 10.41 -9.61 -9.98
CA LEU A 112 10.77 -10.81 -9.22
C LEU A 112 11.96 -11.58 -9.80
N LYS A 113 12.21 -11.44 -11.11
CA LYS A 113 13.31 -12.12 -11.80
C LYS A 113 14.63 -11.37 -11.65
N VAL A 114 14.58 -10.04 -11.52
CA VAL A 114 15.77 -9.17 -11.41
C VAL A 114 16.10 -8.87 -9.94
N CYS A 115 15.09 -8.78 -9.08
CA CYS A 115 15.21 -8.41 -7.67
C CYS A 115 14.23 -9.26 -6.84
N ARG A 116 14.56 -9.59 -5.59
CA ARG A 116 13.61 -10.25 -4.69
C ARG A 116 12.59 -9.23 -4.17
N PHE A 117 11.70 -8.76 -5.06
CA PHE A 117 10.65 -7.80 -4.70
C PHE A 117 9.69 -8.47 -3.72
N SER A 118 9.74 -8.05 -2.46
CA SER A 118 8.90 -8.58 -1.38
C SER A 118 8.14 -7.43 -0.72
N PRO A 119 7.01 -7.00 -1.31
CA PRO A 119 6.21 -5.94 -0.75
C PRO A 119 5.53 -6.41 0.54
N ARG A 120 5.52 -5.54 1.54
CA ARG A 120 4.79 -5.65 2.79
C ARG A 120 3.77 -4.52 2.83
N VAL A 121 2.52 -4.87 3.08
CA VAL A 121 1.40 -3.92 3.00
C VAL A 121 0.77 -3.72 4.37
N ALA A 122 0.44 -2.47 4.69
CA ALA A 122 -0.35 -2.10 5.86
C ALA A 122 -1.55 -1.26 5.42
N VAL A 123 -2.75 -1.68 5.80
CA VAL A 123 -4.00 -0.98 5.49
C VAL A 123 -4.53 -0.30 6.75
N GLY A 124 -4.78 1.00 6.67
CA GLY A 124 -5.39 1.80 7.74
C GLY A 124 -6.69 2.46 7.28
N CYS A 125 -7.51 2.91 8.23
CA CYS A 125 -8.72 3.69 7.96
C CYS A 125 -8.76 4.93 8.86
N GLY A 126 -9.30 6.02 8.34
CA GLY A 126 -9.50 7.27 9.07
C GLY A 126 -10.70 8.05 8.55
N MET A 127 -10.89 9.25 9.10
CA MET A 127 -11.88 10.21 8.64
C MET A 127 -11.17 11.54 8.38
N THR A 128 -11.61 12.29 7.39
CA THR A 128 -11.25 13.70 7.20
C THR A 128 -12.51 14.52 6.92
N VAL A 129 -12.37 15.84 6.99
CA VAL A 129 -13.43 16.79 6.67
C VAL A 129 -13.16 17.35 5.27
N SER A 130 -14.17 17.30 4.39
CA SER A 130 -14.09 17.94 3.07
C SER A 130 -13.92 19.46 3.25
N GLY A 131 -12.87 20.06 2.67
CA GLY A 131 -12.66 21.51 2.69
C GLY A 131 -11.84 22.07 3.86
N LEU A 132 -11.35 21.25 4.80
CA LEU A 132 -10.28 21.67 5.70
C LEU A 132 -8.93 21.32 5.05
N VAL A 133 -8.36 22.27 4.31
CA VAL A 133 -6.94 22.25 3.97
C VAL A 133 -6.18 22.62 5.25
N THR A 134 -5.43 21.67 5.81
CA THR A 134 -4.36 21.94 6.78
C THR A 134 -3.04 21.98 6.05
#